data_AF-A0A329LPD2-F1
#
_entry.id   AF-A0A329LPD2-F1
#
_cell.length_a   1.000
_cell.length_b   1.000
_cell.length_c   1.000
_cell.angle_alpha   90.00
_cell.angle_beta   90.00
_cell.angle_gamma   90.00
#
_symmetry.space_group_name_H-M   'P 1'
#
loop_
_entity.id
_entity.type
_entity.pdbx_description
1 polymer ?
#
loop_
_entity_poly.entity_id
_entity_poly.type
_entity_poly.pdbx_seq_one_letter_code
_entity_poly.pdbx_strand_id
1 'polypeptide(L)'
;MKLARPDVFHPRIVLAGSADDAGLVAALRRRGLHARWLSWDDPDAAQADLVILRAAPHERGRRDEFLAWTRQVRHLLNPPAAIAWNFDERYLRDLADDGVPTAPGATGRTTLIFLGGKQSHAWPVEAEFEAWDLGHAALASAARRAGISPGELLYARVDLAGERVAALDLV
;
A
#
# COMPACT_ATOMS: atom_id res chain seq x y z
N MET A 1 21.55 31.47 14.11
CA MET A 1 22.45 30.35 13.80
C MET A 1 21.63 29.07 13.76
N LYS A 2 21.57 28.39 12.61
CA LYS A 2 20.85 27.13 12.44
C LYS A 2 21.77 26.04 13.00
N LEU A 3 21.44 25.49 14.17
CA LEU A 3 22.11 24.29 14.70
C LEU A 3 21.78 23.14 13.74
N ALA A 4 22.58 22.98 12.68
CA ALA A 4 22.60 21.74 11.94
C ALA A 4 23.01 20.67 12.96
N ARG A 5 22.16 19.68 13.19
CA ARG A 5 22.54 18.46 13.90
C ARG A 5 23.17 17.55 12.84
N PRO A 6 24.51 17.49 12.73
CA PRO A 6 25.20 16.80 11.64
C PRO A 6 24.88 15.30 11.58
N ASP A 7 24.32 14.71 12.64
CA ASP A 7 24.07 13.27 12.75
C ASP A 7 22.60 12.85 12.52
N VAL A 8 21.73 13.75 12.05
CA VAL A 8 20.33 13.40 11.76
C VAL A 8 20.21 12.91 10.32
N PHE A 9 20.05 11.59 10.17
CA PHE A 9 19.66 10.97 8.91
C PHE A 9 18.27 11.46 8.48
N HIS A 10 18.18 12.11 7.33
CA HIS A 10 16.91 12.52 6.71
C HIS A 10 16.65 11.56 5.54
N PRO A 11 15.80 10.53 5.71
CA PRO A 11 15.57 9.56 4.65
C PRO A 11 14.97 10.25 3.42
N ARG A 12 15.49 9.87 2.25
CA ARG A 12 14.89 10.18 0.95
C ARG A 12 13.68 9.27 0.75
N ILE A 13 12.49 9.83 0.94
CA ILE A 13 11.23 9.10 0.71
C ILE A 13 10.72 9.43 -0.69
N VAL A 14 10.37 8.40 -1.45
CA VAL A 14 9.72 8.54 -2.74
C VAL A 14 8.29 8.02 -2.64
N LEU A 15 7.35 8.85 -3.09
CA LEU A 15 5.98 8.47 -3.37
C LEU A 15 5.91 8.15 -4.86
N ALA A 16 5.79 6.88 -5.21
CA ALA A 16 5.81 6.42 -6.59
C ALA A 16 4.38 6.30 -7.15
N GLY A 17 4.05 7.11 -8.16
CA GLY A 17 2.71 7.19 -8.76
C GLY A 17 2.36 8.60 -9.26
N SER A 18 1.07 8.86 -9.51
CA SER A 18 0.56 10.20 -9.83
C SER A 18 0.42 11.06 -8.57
N ALA A 19 0.77 12.34 -8.68
CA ALA A 19 0.75 13.30 -7.57
C ALA A 19 -0.68 13.80 -7.23
N ASP A 20 -1.62 12.88 -6.98
CA ASP A 20 -3.02 13.24 -6.69
C ASP A 20 -3.22 13.73 -5.24
N ASP A 21 -2.23 13.54 -4.36
CA ASP A 21 -2.27 13.95 -2.95
C ASP A 21 -1.18 15.00 -2.65
N ALA A 22 -1.39 16.21 -3.16
CA ALA A 22 -0.49 17.35 -2.98
C ALA A 22 -0.29 17.73 -1.49
N GLY A 23 -1.25 17.39 -0.62
CA GLY A 23 -1.20 17.65 0.82
C GLY A 23 -0.22 16.75 1.58
N LEU A 24 0.00 15.53 1.10
CA LEU A 24 0.82 14.53 1.78
C LEU A 24 2.28 14.95 1.94
N VAL A 25 2.92 15.45 0.87
CA VAL A 25 4.31 15.93 0.94
C VAL A 25 4.45 17.06 1.97
N ALA A 26 3.49 17.99 2.01
CA ALA A 26 3.48 19.05 3.01
C ALA A 26 3.27 18.50 4.44
N ALA A 27 2.40 17.50 4.61
CA ALA A 27 2.13 16.87 5.90
C ALA A 27 3.32 16.07 6.45
N LEU A 28 4.07 15.38 5.58
CA LEU A 28 5.31 14.69 5.90
C LEU A 28 6.41 15.70 6.25
N ARG A 29 6.53 16.79 5.48
CA ARG A 29 7.49 17.86 5.75
C ARG A 29 7.28 18.52 7.11
N ARG A 30 6.03 18.74 7.53
CA ARG A 30 5.71 19.26 8.89
C ARG A 30 6.19 18.34 10.01
N ARG A 31 6.43 17.06 9.71
CA ARG A 31 6.97 16.04 10.63
C ARG A 31 8.48 15.79 10.44
N GLY A 32 9.16 16.62 9.65
CA GLY A 32 10.60 16.48 9.37
C GLY A 32 10.95 15.42 8.32
N LEU A 33 9.95 14.86 7.62
CA LEU A 33 10.14 13.83 6.61
C LEU A 33 10.18 14.45 5.21
N HIS A 34 11.25 14.16 4.46
CA HIS A 34 11.46 14.67 3.11
C HIS A 34 10.97 13.65 2.08
N ALA A 35 9.75 13.88 1.57
CA ALA A 35 9.16 13.08 0.50
C ALA A 35 9.07 13.86 -0.81
N ARG A 36 9.12 13.14 -1.93
CA ARG A 36 8.85 13.67 -3.28
C ARG A 36 8.06 12.65 -4.09
N TRP A 37 7.25 13.17 -5.00
CA TRP A 37 6.60 12.36 -6.02
C TRP A 37 7.57 12.10 -7.16
N LEU A 38 7.70 10.85 -7.57
CA LEU A 38 8.41 10.46 -8.78
C LEU A 38 7.60 9.38 -9.51
N SER A 39 7.82 9.25 -10.82
CA SER A 39 7.42 8.03 -11.51
C SER A 39 8.24 6.85 -10.99
N TRP A 40 7.69 5.63 -11.07
CA TRP A 40 8.41 4.43 -10.61
C TRP A 40 9.67 4.17 -11.45
N ASP A 41 9.65 4.52 -12.74
CA ASP A 41 10.76 4.35 -13.68
C ASP A 41 11.75 5.53 -13.68
N ASP A 42 11.56 6.49 -12.79
CA ASP A 42 12.56 7.51 -12.54
C ASP A 42 13.82 6.85 -11.92
N PRO A 43 15.03 7.07 -12.46
CA PRO A 43 16.25 6.46 -11.95
C PRO A 43 16.52 6.78 -10.47
N ASP A 44 16.01 7.92 -9.99
CA ASP A 44 16.15 8.38 -8.62
C ASP A 44 15.19 7.68 -7.63
N ALA A 45 14.16 6.97 -8.14
CA ALA A 45 13.20 6.23 -7.34
C ALA A 45 13.81 4.98 -6.71
N ALA A 46 14.56 4.19 -7.50
CA ALA A 46 15.24 2.98 -7.00
C ALA A 46 16.38 3.30 -6.00
N GLN A 47 16.88 4.54 -6.01
CA GLN A 47 17.94 5.04 -5.11
C GLN A 47 17.39 5.71 -3.84
N ALA A 48 16.07 5.66 -3.61
CA ALA A 48 15.46 6.19 -2.40
C ALA A 48 15.73 5.28 -1.19
N ASP A 49 15.72 5.88 0.01
CA ASP A 49 15.84 5.14 1.27
C ASP A 49 14.53 4.41 1.62
N LEU A 50 13.40 4.89 1.10
CA LEU A 50 12.09 4.26 1.18
C LEU A 50 11.26 4.65 -0.04
N VAL A 51 10.67 3.67 -0.71
CA VAL A 51 9.66 3.87 -1.74
C VAL A 51 8.31 3.42 -1.21
N ILE A 52 7.35 4.33 -1.26
CA ILE A 52 5.94 4.07 -0.99
C ILE A 52 5.26 4.14 -2.34
N LEU A 53 4.76 3.01 -2.84
CA LEU A 53 3.89 3.07 -4.00
C LEU A 53 2.59 3.79 -3.60
N ARG A 54 1.96 4.43 -4.57
CA ARG A 54 0.70 5.17 -4.36
C ARG A 54 -0.31 4.91 -5.47
N ALA A 55 0.17 4.43 -6.61
CA ALA A 55 -0.62 3.90 -7.69
C ALA A 55 0.25 2.91 -8.48
N ALA A 56 -0.33 1.79 -8.89
CA ALA A 56 0.29 0.92 -9.87
C ALA A 56 0.26 1.59 -11.24
N PRO A 57 1.27 1.38 -12.11
CA PRO A 57 1.23 1.90 -13.48
C PRO A 57 0.02 1.33 -14.23
N HIS A 58 -0.71 2.20 -14.91
CA HIS A 58 -1.85 1.85 -15.77
C HIS A 58 -1.42 1.50 -17.21
N GLU A 59 -0.14 1.68 -17.53
CA GLU A 59 0.44 1.44 -18.85
C GLU A 59 0.45 -0.05 -19.20
N ARG A 60 -0.36 -0.42 -20.19
CA ARG A 60 -0.37 -1.79 -20.71
C ARG A 60 0.98 -2.14 -21.33
N GLY A 61 1.58 -3.24 -20.88
CA GLY A 61 2.82 -3.80 -21.45
C GLY A 61 4.07 -3.62 -20.60
N ARG A 62 4.06 -2.78 -19.56
CA ARG A 62 5.20 -2.57 -18.66
C ARG A 62 5.09 -3.30 -17.32
N ARG A 63 4.15 -4.24 -17.21
CA ARG A 63 3.93 -5.03 -15.99
C ARG A 63 5.19 -5.75 -15.53
N ASP A 64 5.83 -6.51 -16.40
CA ASP A 64 6.97 -7.33 -16.00
C ASP A 64 8.20 -6.48 -15.66
N GLU A 65 8.36 -5.35 -16.35
CA GLU A 65 9.36 -4.31 -16.04
C GLU A 65 9.12 -3.71 -14.65
N PHE A 66 7.88 -3.30 -14.36
CA PHE A 66 7.48 -2.78 -13.05
C PHE A 66 7.73 -3.81 -11.94
N LEU A 67 7.29 -5.05 -12.12
CA LEU A 67 7.52 -6.11 -11.12
C LEU A 67 9.00 -6.44 -10.94
N ALA A 68 9.82 -6.38 -12.00
CA ALA A 68 11.26 -6.52 -11.88
C ALA A 68 11.86 -5.35 -11.07
N TRP A 69 11.43 -4.12 -11.34
CA TRP A 69 11.84 -2.92 -10.61
C TRP A 69 11.48 -3.00 -9.12
N THR A 70 10.29 -3.50 -8.75
CA THR A 70 9.91 -3.64 -7.32
C THR A 70 10.92 -4.49 -6.53
N ARG A 71 11.56 -5.47 -7.16
CA ARG A 71 12.58 -6.33 -6.55
C ARG A 71 13.95 -5.67 -6.44
N GLN A 72 14.20 -4.61 -7.21
CA GLN A 72 15.45 -3.85 -7.18
C GLN A 72 15.42 -2.74 -6.13
N VAL A 73 14.23 -2.25 -5.76
CA VAL A 73 14.07 -1.24 -4.72
C VAL A 73 14.51 -1.81 -3.36
N ARG A 74 15.46 -1.12 -2.71
CA ARG A 74 16.04 -1.58 -1.43
C ARG A 74 15.01 -1.69 -0.31
N HIS A 75 14.16 -0.69 -0.20
CA HIS A 75 13.12 -0.58 0.83
C HIS A 75 11.82 -0.15 0.17
N LEU A 76 11.03 -1.13 -0.25
CA LEU A 76 9.65 -0.93 -0.68
C LEU A 76 8.73 -1.10 0.53
N LEU A 77 7.72 -0.23 0.68
CA LEU A 77 6.85 -0.25 1.87
C LEU A 77 6.21 -1.63 2.10
N ASN A 78 5.64 -2.22 1.05
CA ASN A 78 5.15 -3.59 1.07
C ASN A 78 6.08 -4.49 0.26
N PRO A 79 6.25 -5.78 0.64
CA PRO A 79 7.13 -6.70 -0.06
C PRO A 79 6.76 -6.86 -1.55
N PRO A 80 7.75 -7.03 -2.45
CA PRO A 80 7.49 -7.21 -3.88
C PRO A 80 6.54 -8.36 -4.21
N ALA A 81 6.52 -9.43 -3.40
CA ALA A 81 5.60 -10.54 -3.57
C ALA A 81 4.13 -10.15 -3.34
N ALA A 82 3.86 -9.29 -2.35
CA ALA A 82 2.53 -8.76 -2.08
C ALA A 82 2.06 -7.84 -3.22
N ILE A 83 2.94 -6.96 -3.68
CA ILE A 83 2.66 -6.08 -4.83
C ILE A 83 2.37 -6.91 -6.08
N ALA A 84 3.20 -7.92 -6.37
CA ALA A 84 3.02 -8.78 -7.54
C ALA A 84 1.70 -9.55 -7.52
N TRP A 85 1.27 -10.02 -6.35
CA TRP A 85 -0.01 -10.70 -6.18
C TRP A 85 -1.21 -9.75 -6.32
N ASN A 86 -1.13 -8.55 -5.74
CA ASN A 86 -2.23 -7.58 -5.74
C ASN A 86 -2.30 -6.70 -7.01
N PHE A 87 -1.30 -6.79 -7.90
CA PHE A 87 -1.18 -5.92 -9.08
C PHE A 87 -2.38 -5.98 -10.05
N ASP A 88 -3.05 -7.12 -10.15
CA ASP A 88 -4.20 -7.29 -11.04
C ASP A 88 -5.45 -7.79 -10.29
N GLU A 89 -6.63 -7.55 -10.85
CA GLU A 89 -7.92 -7.82 -10.18
C GLU A 89 -8.18 -9.31 -9.87
N ARG A 90 -7.29 -10.23 -10.27
CA ARG A 90 -7.43 -11.65 -9.93
C ARG A 90 -7.35 -11.89 -8.42
N TYR A 91 -6.74 -10.98 -7.66
CA TYR A 91 -6.69 -11.08 -6.21
C TYR A 91 -8.10 -11.22 -5.58
N LEU A 92 -9.14 -10.59 -6.15
CA LEU A 92 -10.52 -10.71 -5.62
C LEU A 92 -11.10 -12.11 -5.82
N ARG A 93 -10.67 -12.83 -6.85
CA ARG A 93 -11.03 -14.25 -7.02
C ARG A 93 -10.27 -15.12 -6.03
N ASP A 94 -8.97 -14.88 -5.87
CA ASP A 94 -8.16 -15.61 -4.89
C ASP A 94 -8.71 -15.45 -3.46
N LEU A 95 -9.15 -14.24 -3.09
CA LEU A 95 -9.83 -13.97 -1.83
C LEU A 95 -11.12 -14.80 -1.70
N ALA A 96 -11.95 -14.84 -2.75
CA ALA A 96 -13.18 -15.62 -2.77
C ALA A 96 -12.93 -17.13 -2.64
N ASP A 97 -11.94 -17.65 -3.35
CA ASP A 97 -11.52 -19.06 -3.28
C ASP A 97 -11.02 -19.44 -1.88
N ASP A 98 -10.48 -18.47 -1.15
CA ASP A 98 -10.05 -18.61 0.25
C ASP A 98 -11.19 -18.42 1.26
N GLY A 99 -12.42 -18.20 0.79
CA GLY A 99 -13.63 -18.04 1.61
C GLY A 99 -13.91 -16.60 2.07
N VAL A 100 -13.18 -15.60 1.57
CA VAL A 100 -13.42 -14.18 1.87
C VAL A 100 -14.50 -13.65 0.90
N PRO A 101 -15.68 -13.20 1.38
CA PRO A 101 -16.72 -12.68 0.50
C PRO A 101 -16.24 -11.45 -0.31
N THR A 102 -16.32 -11.50 -1.64
CA THR A 102 -15.90 -10.39 -2.51
C THR A 102 -17.01 -9.86 -3.41
N ALA A 103 -16.97 -8.58 -3.76
CA ALA A 103 -17.91 -7.93 -4.68
C ALA A 103 -17.15 -7.14 -5.75
N PRO A 104 -16.57 -7.81 -6.78
CA PRO A 104 -15.82 -7.14 -7.83
C PRO A 104 -16.66 -6.08 -8.54
N GLY A 105 -16.10 -4.87 -8.70
CA GLY A 105 -16.76 -3.73 -9.34
C GLY A 105 -17.77 -2.98 -8.46
N ALA A 106 -18.00 -3.41 -7.22
CA ALA A 106 -18.82 -2.64 -6.29
C ALA A 106 -18.06 -1.40 -5.77
N THR A 107 -18.79 -0.31 -5.49
CA THR A 107 -18.21 0.85 -4.80
C THR A 107 -18.06 0.56 -3.31
N GLY A 108 -16.85 0.71 -2.78
CA GLY A 108 -16.59 0.67 -1.34
C GLY A 108 -17.34 1.78 -0.59
N ARG A 109 -17.99 1.41 0.52
CA ARG A 109 -18.71 2.31 1.43
C ARG A 109 -18.01 2.45 2.77
N THR A 110 -17.25 1.42 3.17
CA THR A 110 -16.43 1.41 4.38
C THR A 110 -14.99 1.15 3.98
N THR A 111 -14.06 1.94 4.49
CA THR A 111 -12.63 1.78 4.25
C THR A 111 -11.93 1.43 5.54
N LEU A 112 -11.26 0.27 5.56
CA LEU A 112 -10.43 -0.18 6.66
C LEU A 112 -8.96 0.02 6.28
N ILE A 113 -8.19 0.58 7.20
CA ILE A 113 -6.74 0.78 7.01
C ILE A 113 -6.02 -0.10 8.02
N PHE A 114 -5.02 -0.82 7.54
CA PHE A 114 -4.11 -1.61 8.35
C PHE A 114 -2.69 -1.09 8.20
N LEU A 115 -1.97 -1.06 9.32
CA LEU A 115 -0.56 -0.71 9.40
C LEU A 115 0.20 -1.85 10.11
N GLY A 116 1.14 -2.48 9.41
CA GLY A 116 1.86 -3.66 9.92
C GLY A 116 0.93 -4.80 10.33
N GLY A 117 -0.12 -5.04 9.54
CA GLY A 117 -1.15 -6.05 9.81
C GLY A 117 -2.13 -5.72 10.95
N LYS A 118 -2.06 -4.53 11.55
CA LYS A 118 -2.94 -4.10 12.65
C LYS A 118 -3.91 -3.01 12.22
N GLN A 119 -5.10 -3.01 12.79
CA GLN A 119 -6.10 -1.96 12.56
C GLN A 119 -5.54 -0.57 12.86
N SER A 120 -5.82 0.39 11.97
CA SER A 120 -5.53 1.80 12.14
C SER A 120 -6.79 2.53 12.60
N HIS A 121 -6.68 3.25 13.72
CA HIS A 121 -7.76 4.09 14.27
C HIS A 121 -7.68 5.55 13.81
N ALA A 122 -6.97 5.83 12.71
CA ALA A 122 -6.67 7.19 12.27
C ALA A 122 -7.85 7.93 11.61
N TRP A 123 -9.00 7.27 11.39
CA TRP A 123 -10.16 7.84 10.70
C TRP A 123 -11.34 8.06 11.66
N PRO A 124 -12.16 9.12 11.47
CA PRO A 124 -13.16 9.55 12.45
C PRO A 124 -14.40 8.65 12.56
N VAL A 125 -14.59 7.67 11.68
CA VAL A 125 -15.72 6.73 11.73
C VAL A 125 -15.18 5.35 12.11
N GLU A 126 -15.61 4.84 13.25
CA GLU A 126 -15.27 3.50 13.72
C GLU A 126 -16.13 2.49 12.96
N ALA A 127 -15.47 1.53 12.30
CA ALA A 127 -16.16 0.45 11.61
C ALA A 127 -16.66 -0.60 12.62
N GLU A 128 -17.73 -1.30 12.24
CA GLU A 128 -18.28 -2.41 13.02
C GLU A 128 -17.27 -3.56 13.18
N PHE A 129 -17.41 -4.35 14.24
CA PHE A 129 -16.46 -5.41 14.57
C PHE A 129 -16.36 -6.46 13.44
N GLU A 130 -17.50 -6.80 12.84
CA GLU A 130 -17.63 -7.73 11.72
C GLU A 130 -16.88 -7.23 10.47
N ALA A 131 -16.82 -5.91 10.27
CA ALA A 131 -16.04 -5.32 9.18
C ALA A 131 -14.54 -5.56 9.42
N TRP A 132 -14.06 -5.38 10.65
CA TRP A 132 -12.66 -5.65 10.99
C TRP A 132 -12.29 -7.12 10.85
N ASP A 133 -13.17 -8.05 11.25
CA ASP A 133 -12.97 -9.48 11.04
C ASP A 133 -12.82 -9.81 9.55
N LEU A 134 -13.67 -9.23 8.69
CA LEU A 134 -13.58 -9.38 7.25
C LEU A 134 -12.28 -8.79 6.68
N GLY A 135 -11.87 -7.62 7.16
CA GLY A 135 -10.58 -7.02 6.79
C GLY A 135 -9.38 -7.88 7.20
N HIS A 136 -9.40 -8.43 8.42
CA HIS A 136 -8.37 -9.36 8.89
C HIS A 136 -8.32 -10.65 8.07
N ALA A 137 -9.49 -11.20 7.69
CA ALA A 137 -9.56 -12.37 6.81
C ALA A 137 -8.96 -12.07 5.42
N ALA A 138 -9.25 -10.89 4.85
CA ALA A 138 -8.65 -10.45 3.58
C ALA A 138 -7.12 -10.32 3.67
N LEU A 139 -6.61 -9.71 4.74
CA LEU A 139 -5.16 -9.59 4.98
C LEU A 139 -4.48 -10.95 5.17
N ALA A 140 -5.10 -11.87 5.90
CA ALA A 140 -4.57 -13.20 6.12
C ALA A 140 -4.49 -14.01 4.81
N SER A 141 -5.54 -13.92 3.97
CA SER A 141 -5.52 -14.52 2.63
C SER A 141 -4.43 -13.89 1.75
N ALA A 142 -4.35 -12.55 1.70
CA ALA A 142 -3.33 -11.84 0.94
C ALA A 142 -1.91 -12.25 1.34
N ALA A 143 -1.61 -12.27 2.64
CA ALA A 143 -0.32 -12.67 3.16
C ALA A 143 0.04 -14.12 2.77
N ARG A 144 -0.90 -15.06 2.94
CA ARG A 144 -0.73 -16.47 2.54
C ARG A 144 -0.48 -16.61 1.04
N ARG A 145 -1.28 -15.95 0.20
CA ARG A 145 -1.16 -15.99 -1.27
C ARG A 145 0.15 -15.35 -1.76
N ALA A 146 0.64 -14.33 -1.06
CA ALA A 146 1.93 -13.68 -1.33
C ALA A 146 3.13 -14.41 -0.69
N GLY A 147 2.92 -15.44 0.14
CA GLY A 147 3.99 -16.17 0.82
C GLY A 147 4.72 -15.37 1.91
N ILE A 148 4.03 -14.44 2.56
CA ILE A 148 4.56 -13.58 3.64
C ILE A 148 3.70 -13.71 4.91
N SER A 149 4.16 -13.16 6.02
CA SER A 149 3.35 -12.98 7.22
C SER A 149 2.48 -11.71 7.13
N PRO A 150 1.30 -11.67 7.78
CA PRO A 150 0.46 -10.46 7.79
C PRO A 150 1.15 -9.21 8.35
N GLY A 151 2.12 -9.38 9.26
CA GLY A 151 2.90 -8.27 9.81
C GLY A 151 3.87 -7.62 8.81
N GLU A 152 4.18 -8.30 7.71
CA GLU A 152 5.00 -7.76 6.62
C GLU A 152 4.18 -6.87 5.66
N LEU A 153 2.85 -6.89 5.74
CA LEU A 153 1.99 -5.89 5.10
C LEU A 153 2.02 -4.61 5.94
N LEU A 154 3.00 -3.74 5.68
CA LEU A 154 3.17 -2.48 6.40
C LEU A 154 2.03 -1.49 6.11
N TYR A 155 1.37 -1.63 4.97
CA TYR A 155 0.12 -0.93 4.65
C TYR A 155 -0.84 -1.86 3.93
N ALA A 156 -2.12 -1.78 4.27
CA ALA A 156 -3.19 -2.33 3.45
C ALA A 156 -4.45 -1.49 3.64
N ARG A 157 -5.19 -1.28 2.56
CA ARG A 157 -6.51 -0.68 2.58
C ARG A 157 -7.53 -1.67 2.04
N VAL A 158 -8.58 -1.93 2.83
CA VAL A 158 -9.68 -2.81 2.44
C VAL A 158 -10.92 -1.95 2.29
N ASP A 159 -11.45 -1.86 1.07
CA ASP A 159 -12.70 -1.19 0.81
C ASP A 159 -13.83 -2.22 0.77
N LEU A 160 -14.88 -2.00 1.56
CA LEU A 160 -16.00 -2.91 1.75
C LEU A 160 -17.29 -2.36 1.14
N ALA A 161 -18.05 -3.22 0.48
CA ALA A 161 -19.41 -2.96 0.02
C ALA A 161 -20.40 -3.83 0.83
N GLY A 162 -20.79 -3.33 2.01
CA GLY A 162 -21.52 -4.14 3.01
C GLY A 162 -20.57 -5.19 3.59
N GLU A 163 -21.03 -6.44 3.66
CA GLU A 163 -20.25 -7.58 4.21
C GLU A 163 -19.32 -8.24 3.17
N ARG A 164 -18.86 -7.48 2.17
CA ARG A 164 -18.04 -8.00 1.06
C ARG A 164 -16.89 -7.08 0.75
N VAL A 165 -15.72 -7.65 0.46
CA VAL A 165 -14.54 -6.92 -0.02
C VAL A 165 -14.76 -6.46 -1.45
N ALA A 166 -14.82 -5.15 -1.66
CA ALA A 166 -14.93 -4.53 -2.97
C ALA A 166 -13.54 -4.30 -3.58
N ALA A 167 -12.57 -3.91 -2.77
CA ALA A 167 -11.17 -3.78 -3.18
C ALA A 167 -10.22 -4.06 -2.01
N LEU A 168 -9.03 -4.55 -2.35
CA LEU A 168 -7.87 -4.63 -1.46
C LEU A 168 -6.72 -3.93 -2.16
N ASP A 169 -6.18 -2.92 -1.51
CA ASP A 169 -5.11 -2.09 -2.03
C ASP A 169 -3.88 -2.24 -1.13
N LEU A 170 -2.84 -2.88 -1.67
CA LEU A 170 -1.54 -3.06 -1.04
C LEU A 170 -0.49 -2.10 -1.62
N VAL A 171 -0.92 -1.14 -2.43
CA VAL A 171 -0.06 -0.19 -3.14
C VAL A 171 -0.09 1.15 -2.44
#